data_AF-A0AAU9TQY0-F1
#
_entry.id   AF-A0AAU9TQY0-F1
#
_cell.length_a   1.000
_cell.length_b   1.000
_cell.length_c   1.000
_cell.angle_alpha   90.00
_cell.angle_beta   90.00
_cell.angle_gamma   90.00
#
_symmetry.space_group_name_H-M   'P 1'
#
loop_
_entity.id
_entity.type
_entity.pdbx_description
1 polymer ?
#
loop_
_entity_poly.entity_id
_entity_poly.type
_entity_poly.pdbx_seq_one_letter_code
_entity_poly.pdbx_strand_id
1 'polypeptide(L)' 'MTKKFEFNWQIPVPEPLLQGATFDRWTEEKDNTEYEQNCLFKVDEYGFFIYWKSEGKVRDEFILYSRKFDNAIIK' A
#
# COMPACT_ATOMS: atom_id res chain seq x y z
N MET A 1 8.22 31.90 15.08
CA MET A 1 6.99 31.19 15.51
C MET A 1 6.98 29.81 14.88
N THR A 2 7.17 28.77 15.67
CA THR A 2 7.13 27.39 15.18
C THR A 2 5.67 26.97 15.08
N LYS A 3 5.22 26.63 13.88
CA LYS A 3 3.87 26.12 13.63
C LYS A 3 3.66 24.89 14.54
N LYS A 4 2.65 24.92 15.40
CA LYS A 4 2.32 23.79 16.29
C LYS A 4 2.00 22.58 15.40
N PHE A 5 2.71 21.47 15.60
CA PHE A 5 2.42 20.23 14.87
C PHE A 5 1.17 19.60 15.45
N GLU A 6 0.11 19.54 14.66
CA GLU A 6 -1.09 18.77 14.99
C GLU A 6 -0.93 17.37 14.42
N PHE A 7 -0.74 16.40 15.31
CA PHE A 7 -0.66 15.00 14.94
C PHE A 7 -2.06 14.50 14.59
N ASN A 8 -2.32 14.34 13.30
CA ASN A 8 -3.51 13.67 12.80
C ASN A 8 -3.14 12.23 12.38
N TRP A 9 -3.58 11.25 13.18
CA TRP A 9 -3.34 9.83 12.90
C TRP A 9 -4.35 9.24 11.89
N GLN A 10 -5.52 9.87 11.74
CA GLN A 10 -6.55 9.53 10.76
C GLN A 10 -6.48 10.46 9.56
N ILE A 11 -5.40 10.34 8.80
CA ILE A 11 -5.38 10.90 7.45
C ILE A 11 -6.25 9.99 6.57
N PRO A 12 -7.31 10.51 5.94
CA PRO A 12 -8.18 9.71 5.10
C PRO A 12 -7.42 9.24 3.87
N VAL A 13 -7.62 7.97 3.51
CA VAL A 13 -7.06 7.40 2.30
C VAL A 13 -7.84 7.93 1.09
N PRO A 14 -7.16 8.40 0.04
CA PRO A 14 -7.82 8.82 -1.19
C PRO A 14 -8.71 7.71 -1.78
N GLU A 15 -9.91 8.10 -2.22
CA GLU A 15 -10.91 7.19 -2.79
C GLU A 15 -10.36 6.23 -3.88
N PRO A 16 -9.49 6.66 -4.83
CA PRO A 16 -8.95 5.74 -5.83
C PRO A 16 -8.12 4.60 -5.24
N LEU A 17 -7.48 4.82 -4.09
CA LEU A 17 -6.70 3.80 -3.40
C LEU A 17 -7.59 2.82 -2.62
N LEU A 18 -8.75 3.28 -2.14
CA LEU A 18 -9.77 2.45 -1.49
C LEU A 18 -10.51 1.57 -2.51
N GLN A 19 -10.95 2.17 -3.61
CA GLN A 19 -11.63 1.46 -4.71
C GLN A 19 -10.70 0.44 -5.36
N GLY A 20 -9.42 0.81 -5.47
CA GLY A 20 -8.37 0.01 -6.06
C GLY A 20 -8.16 0.25 -7.53
N ALA A 21 -6.99 -0.12 -8.00
CA ALA A 21 -6.61 -0.03 -9.40
C ALA A 21 -5.81 -1.27 -9.83
N THR A 22 -5.91 -1.59 -11.12
CA THR A 22 -5.28 -2.78 -11.70
C THR A 22 -3.89 -2.42 -12.22
N PHE A 23 -2.88 -3.20 -11.83
CA PHE A 23 -1.49 -3.05 -12.27
C PHE A 23 -0.86 -4.42 -12.48
N ASP A 24 0.17 -4.48 -13.32
CA ASP A 24 1.02 -5.66 -13.38
C ASP A 24 2.07 -5.62 -12.29
N ARG A 25 2.37 -6.77 -11.68
CA ARG A 25 3.40 -6.92 -10.65
C ARG A 25 4.57 -7.71 -11.21
N TRP A 26 5.77 -7.14 -11.08
CA TRP A 26 7.03 -7.78 -11.40
C TRP A 26 7.87 -7.92 -10.13
N THR A 27 8.30 -9.13 -9.81
CA THR A 27 9.20 -9.39 -8.68
C THR A 27 10.44 -10.12 -9.19
N GLU A 28 11.61 -9.61 -8.81
CA GLU A 28 12.90 -10.18 -9.17
C GLU A 28 13.69 -10.49 -7.90
N GLU A 29 13.82 -11.78 -7.61
CA GLU A 29 14.71 -12.31 -6.57
C GLU A 29 15.88 -13.05 -7.23
N LYS A 30 16.93 -13.38 -6.46
CA LYS A 30 18.22 -13.88 -6.98
C LYS A 30 18.10 -15.03 -8.00
N ASP A 31 17.11 -15.91 -7.83
CA ASP A 31 16.89 -17.09 -8.68
C ASP A 31 15.44 -17.23 -9.16
N ASN A 32 14.59 -16.22 -8.97
CA ASN A 32 13.17 -16.29 -9.33
C ASN A 32 12.67 -14.95 -9.88
N THR A 33 11.99 -15.00 -11.03
CA THR A 33 11.30 -13.87 -11.63
C THR A 33 9.83 -14.21 -11.72
N GLU A 34 9.00 -13.46 -10.99
CA GLU A 34 7.55 -13.62 -11.01
C GLU A 34 6.91 -12.42 -11.69
N TYR A 35 6.06 -12.70 -12.66
CA TYR A 35 5.25 -11.70 -13.35
C TYR A 35 3.78 -12.06 -13.24
N GLU A 36 3.02 -11.17 -12.61
CA GLU A 36 1.59 -11.33 -12.38
C GLU A 36 0.85 -10.19 -13.06
N GLN A 37 0.05 -10.51 -14.08
CA GLN A 37 -0.73 -9.54 -14.81
C GLN A 37 -2.03 -9.18 -14.10
N ASN A 38 -2.55 -8.00 -14.37
CA ASN A 38 -3.89 -7.57 -13.96
C ASN A 38 -4.17 -7.71 -12.45
N CYS A 39 -3.17 -7.46 -11.60
CA CYS A 39 -3.35 -7.52 -10.16
C CYS A 39 -4.16 -6.32 -9.67
N LEU A 40 -5.22 -6.56 -8.90
CA LEU A 40 -6.01 -5.48 -8.29
C LEU A 40 -5.36 -5.05 -6.98
N PHE A 41 -4.81 -3.84 -6.93
CA PHE A 41 -4.21 -3.25 -5.73
C PHE A 41 -5.20 -2.36 -5.00
N LYS A 42 -5.21 -2.45 -3.66
CA LYS A 42 -6.05 -1.65 -2.77
C LYS A 42 -5.32 -1.28 -1.48
N VAL A 43 -5.80 -0.22 -0.85
CA VAL A 43 -5.37 0.23 0.47
C VAL A 43 -6.54 0.08 1.44
N ASP A 44 -6.27 -0.28 2.69
CA ASP A 44 -7.29 -0.30 3.73
C ASP A 44 -7.72 1.13 4.15
N GLU A 45 -8.87 1.25 4.82
CA GLU A 45 -9.45 2.54 5.24
C GLU A 45 -8.51 3.36 6.14
N TYR A 46 -7.60 2.71 6.85
CA TYR A 46 -6.66 3.34 7.75
C TYR A 46 -5.27 3.55 7.12
N GLY A 47 -5.03 3.11 5.88
CA GLY A 47 -3.78 3.34 5.17
C GLY A 47 -2.56 2.68 5.82
N PHE A 48 -2.75 1.50 6.40
CA PHE A 48 -1.71 0.66 7.02
C PHE A 48 -1.29 -0.52 6.14
N PHE A 49 -2.14 -0.97 5.24
CA PHE A 49 -1.94 -2.16 4.43
C PHE A 49 -2.21 -1.83 2.96
N ILE A 50 -1.27 -2.24 2.11
CA ILE A 50 -1.54 -2.42 0.69
C ILE A 50 -1.77 -3.92 0.49
N TYR A 51 -2.82 -4.25 -0.23
CA TYR A 51 -3.10 -5.63 -0.61
C TYR A 51 -3.37 -5.72 -2.10
N TRP A 52 -3.04 -6.88 -2.66
CA TRP A 52 -3.34 -7.16 -4.05
C TRP A 52 -3.93 -8.55 -4.23
N LYS A 53 -4.70 -8.66 -5.30
CA LYS A 53 -5.25 -9.91 -5.78
C LYS A 53 -4.80 -10.15 -7.21
N SER A 54 -4.02 -11.20 -7.41
CA SER A 54 -3.57 -11.64 -8.72
C SER A 54 -4.63 -12.51 -9.39
N GLU A 55 -4.69 -12.45 -10.72
CA GLU A 55 -5.59 -13.28 -11.49
C GLU A 55 -5.23 -14.77 -11.31
N GLY A 56 -6.20 -15.61 -10.93
CA GLY A 56 -6.00 -17.04 -10.71
C GLY A 56 -5.46 -17.44 -9.33
N LYS A 57 -5.08 -16.49 -8.46
CA LYS A 57 -4.74 -16.78 -7.06
C LYS A 57 -5.97 -16.62 -6.14
N VAL A 58 -6.14 -17.56 -5.21
CA VAL A 58 -7.26 -17.57 -4.24
C VAL A 58 -6.96 -16.70 -3.01
N ARG A 59 -5.68 -16.50 -2.70
CA ARG A 59 -5.24 -15.69 -1.56
C ARG A 59 -4.85 -14.30 -2.01
N ASP A 60 -5.33 -13.32 -1.25
CA ASP A 60 -4.84 -11.96 -1.30
C ASP A 60 -3.49 -11.90 -0.59
N GLU A 61 -2.55 -11.18 -1.17
CA GLU A 61 -1.24 -10.92 -0.59
C GLU A 61 -1.24 -9.50 -0.01
N PHE A 62 -0.64 -9.32 1.17
CA PHE A 62 -0.68 -8.07 1.92
C PHE A 62 0.74 -7.65 2.31
N ILE A 63 1.05 -6.36 2.17
CA ILE A 63 2.24 -5.75 2.76
C ILE A 63 1.84 -4.67 3.75
N LEU A 64 2.62 -4.53 4.81
CA LEU A 64 2.51 -3.39 5.72
C LEU A 64 2.99 -2.14 4.97
N TYR A 65 2.06 -1.25 4.64
CA TYR A 65 2.36 0.05 4.06
C TYR A 65 2.21 1.11 5.13
N SER A 66 3.31 1.55 5.72
CA SER A 66 3.26 2.56 6.77
C SER A 66 3.92 3.87 6.36
N ARG A 67 3.28 4.60 5.43
CA ARG A 67 3.58 6.03 5.24
C ARG A 67 3.24 6.88 6.48
N LYS A 68 2.41 6.35 7.39
CA LYS A 68 1.98 7.04 8.62
C LYS A 68 3.07 7.16 9.70
N PHE A 69 4.15 6.37 9.61
CA PHE A 69 5.29 6.47 10.52
C PHE A 69 6.49 7.23 9.94
N ASP A 70 6.50 7.57 8.64
CA ASP A 70 7.64 8.26 8.02
C ASP A 70 7.86 9.68 8.59
N ASN A 71 6.78 10.36 8.98
CA ASN A 71 6.87 11.68 9.64
C ASN A 71 7.27 11.62 11.12
N ALA A 72 7.41 10.44 11.72
CA ALA A 72 7.86 10.25 13.10
C ALA A 72 9.33 9.83 13.22
N ILE A 73 9.96 9.39 12.12
CA ILE A 73 11.34 8.85 12.13
C ILE A 73 12.36 9.86 11.55
N ILE A 74 11.91 10.97 10.95
CA ILE A 74 12.78 12.08 10.56
C ILE A 74 12.56 13.27 11.51
N LYS A 75 13.05 13.12 12.75
CA LYS A 75 13.46 14.22 13.64
C LYS A 75 14.65 13.77 14.48
#